data_AF-A0A1U7GSH9-F1
#
_entry.id   AF-A0A1U7GSH9-F1
#
_cell.length_a   1.000
_cell.length_b   1.000
_cell.length_c   1.000
_cell.angle_alpha   90.00
_cell.angle_beta   90.00
_cell.angle_gamma   90.00
#
_symmetry.space_group_name_H-M   'P 1'
#
loop_
_entity.id
_entity.type
_entity.pdbx_description
1 polymer ?
#
loop_
_entity_poly.entity_id
_entity_poly.type
_entity_poly.pdbx_seq_one_letter_code
_entity_poly.pdbx_strand_id
1 'polypeptide(L)' 'MTEEEAIAFLRLDTIRVADPAATLRRYREKELLRATQVSKRIFYLRDELEGFLKRLTESNPR' A
#
# COMPACT_ATOMS: atom_id res chain seq x y z
N MET A 1 7.12 -7.34 3.86
CA MET A 1 7.33 -7.03 2.43
C MET A 1 8.01 -5.67 2.31
N THR A 2 8.94 -5.51 1.38
CA THR A 2 9.55 -4.22 1.04
C THR A 2 8.54 -3.29 0.36
N GLU A 3 8.94 -2.05 0.11
CA GLU A 3 8.10 -1.10 -0.63
C GLU A 3 7.86 -1.53 -2.08
N GLU A 4 8.90 -2.05 -2.74
CA GLU A 4 8.82 -2.59 -4.11
C GLU A 4 7.86 -3.78 -4.20
N GLU A 5 7.94 -4.70 -3.23
CA GLU A 5 7.03 -5.84 -3.14
C GLU A 5 5.58 -5.39 -2.89
N ALA A 6 5.37 -4.35 -2.06
CA ALA A 6 4.03 -3.80 -1.81
C ALA A 6 3.45 -3.11 -3.06
N ILE A 7 4.28 -2.39 -3.83
CA ILE A 7 3.90 -1.79 -5.13
C ILE A 7 3.43 -2.89 -6.08
N ALA A 8 4.22 -3.96 -6.23
CA ALA A 8 3.89 -5.08 -7.09
C ALA A 8 2.64 -5.83 -6.62
N PHE A 9 2.47 -6.03 -5.30
CA PHE A 9 1.31 -6.68 -4.71
C PHE A 9 0.01 -5.92 -4.99
N LEU A 10 0.02 -4.60 -4.82
CA LEU A 10 -1.13 -3.73 -5.11
C LEU A 10 -1.26 -3.38 -6.60
N ARG A 11 -0.34 -3.87 -7.44
CA ARG A 11 -0.28 -3.63 -8.88
C ARG A 11 -0.24 -2.14 -9.27
N LEU A 12 0.32 -1.30 -8.39
CA LEU A 12 0.45 0.14 -8.62
C LEU A 12 1.42 0.46 -9.77
N ASP A 13 2.26 -0.50 -10.15
CA ASP A 13 3.11 -0.51 -11.34
C ASP A 13 2.34 -0.63 -12.66
N THR A 14 1.12 -1.16 -12.63
CA THR A 14 0.31 -1.42 -13.85
C THR A 14 -0.74 -0.36 -14.15
N ILE A 15 -1.16 0.36 -13.12
CA ILE A 15 -2.01 1.54 -13.25
C ILE A 15 -1.06 2.68 -13.63
N ARG A 16 -1.41 3.56 -14.58
CA ARG A 16 -0.56 4.70 -15.02
C ARG A 16 -0.35 5.74 -13.90
N VAL A 17 0.29 5.34 -12.83
CA VAL A 17 0.67 6.15 -11.69
C VAL A 17 2.12 6.56 -11.93
N ALA A 18 2.35 7.87 -12.03
CA ALA A 18 3.68 8.41 -12.31
C ALA A 18 4.70 8.07 -11.21
N ASP A 19 4.24 7.92 -9.97
CA ASP A 19 5.06 7.54 -8.82
C ASP A 19 4.29 6.58 -7.87
N PRO A 20 4.47 5.26 -8.05
CA PRO A 20 3.86 4.25 -7.19
C PRO A 20 4.29 4.35 -5.71
N ALA A 21 5.53 4.78 -5.44
CA ALA A 21 6.06 4.95 -4.09
C ALA A 21 5.38 6.15 -3.38
N ALA A 22 5.24 7.27 -4.08
CA ALA A 22 4.47 8.41 -3.57
C ALA A 22 2.99 8.03 -3.30
N THR A 23 2.43 7.13 -4.10
CA THR A 23 1.07 6.63 -3.87
C THR A 23 0.96 5.80 -2.59
N LEU A 24 1.90 4.88 -2.34
CA LEU A 24 1.99 4.17 -1.06
C LEU A 24 2.18 5.11 0.13
N ARG A 25 3.03 6.13 -0.03
CA ARG A 25 3.23 7.17 0.98
C ARG A 25 1.91 7.90 1.27
N ARG A 26 1.17 8.29 0.23
CA ARG A 26 -0.14 8.96 0.38
C ARG A 26 -1.14 8.09 1.13
N TYR A 27 -1.17 6.77 0.89
CA TYR A 27 -2.05 5.87 1.63
C TYR A 27 -1.70 5.81 3.13
N ARG A 28 -0.41 5.89 3.47
CA ARG A 28 0.05 5.99 4.86
C ARG A 28 -0.31 7.32 5.50
N GLU A 29 -0.09 8.42 4.80
CA GLU A 29 -0.43 9.77 5.29
C GLU A 29 -1.94 9.95 5.53
N LYS A 30 -2.77 9.20 4.79
CA LYS A 30 -4.22 9.15 4.99
C LYS A 30 -4.69 8.10 5.99
N GLU A 31 -3.77 7.45 6.69
CA GLU A 31 -4.03 6.37 7.66
C GLU A 31 -4.79 5.15 7.07
N LEU A 32 -4.80 5.01 5.74
CA LEU A 32 -5.45 3.91 5.04
C LEU A 32 -4.60 2.63 5.06
N LEU A 33 -3.27 2.80 5.14
CA LEU A 33 -2.30 1.73 5.11
C LEU A 33 -1.25 1.94 6.20
N ARG A 34 -0.96 0.90 6.98
CA ARG A 34 0.12 0.95 7.99
C ARG A 34 1.40 0.31 7.46
N ALA A 35 2.53 0.82 7.95
CA ALA A 35 3.83 0.24 7.68
C ALA A 35 4.61 0.10 8.97
N THR A 36 5.54 -0.85 8.99
CA THR A 36 6.45 -1.09 10.10
C THR A 36 7.83 -0.58 9.72
N GLN A 37 8.38 0.32 10.52
CA GLN A 37 9.76 0.75 10.36
C GLN A 37 10.70 -0.28 11.00
N VAL A 38 11.64 -0.79 10.22
CA VAL A 38 12.70 -1.67 10.70
C VAL A 38 14.03 -1.04 10.31
N SER A 39 14.75 -0.51 11.31
CA SER A 39 15.96 0.29 11.09
C SER A 39 15.68 1.49 10.17
N LYS A 40 16.42 1.63 9.08
CA LYS A 40 16.29 2.71 8.09
C LYS A 40 15.31 2.38 6.95
N ARG A 41 14.61 1.26 7.02
CA ARG A 41 13.73 0.78 5.94
C ARG A 41 12.29 0.60 6.42
N ILE A 42 11.38 0.66 5.47
CA ILE A 42 9.94 0.55 5.69
C ILE A 42 9.46 -0.77 5.10
N PHE A 43 8.68 -1.49 5.89
CA PHE A 43 8.11 -2.77 5.51
C PHE A 43 6.59 -2.78 5.70
N TYR A 44 5.93 -3.62 4.93
CA TYR A 44 4.49 -3.82 4.98
C TYR A 44 4.20 -5.26 5.38
N LEU A 45 3.24 -5.44 6.29
CA LEU A 45 2.69 -6.75 6.57
C LEU A 45 1.75 -7.13 5.42
N ARG A 46 1.78 -8.41 5.03
CA ARG A 46 0.89 -8.93 4.01
C ARG A 46 -0.57 -8.73 4.41
N ASP A 47 -0.91 -9.11 5.64
CA ASP A 47 -2.26 -9.01 6.18
C ASP A 47 -2.79 -7.57 6.20
N GLU A 48 -1.91 -6.58 6.37
CA GLU A 48 -2.28 -5.16 6.31
C GLU A 48 -2.60 -4.72 4.87
N LEU A 49 -1.84 -5.21 3.88
CA LEU A 49 -2.11 -4.94 2.46
C LEU A 49 -3.42 -5.62 2.01
N GLU A 50 -3.66 -6.86 2.44
CA GLU A 50 -4.92 -7.57 2.20
C GLU A 50 -6.10 -6.86 2.89
N GLY A 51 -5.93 -6.44 4.15
CA GLY A 51 -6.92 -5.66 4.89
C GLY A 51 -7.21 -4.29 4.26
N PHE A 52 -6.20 -3.62 3.70
CA PHE A 52 -6.37 -2.41 2.91
C PHE A 52 -7.28 -2.64 1.69
N LEU A 53 -7.01 -3.68 0.88
CA LEU A 53 -7.83 -4.00 -0.28
C LEU A 53 -9.27 -4.36 0.11
N LYS A 54 -9.45 -5.10 1.22
CA LYS A 54 -10.76 -5.45 1.75
C LYS A 54 -11.56 -4.20 2.13
N ARG A 55 -10.97 -3.30 2.93
CA ARG A 55 -11.59 -2.01 3.32
C ARG A 55 -11.95 -1.17 2.09
N LEU A 56 -11.07 -1.11 1.09
CA LEU A 56 -11.31 -0.38 -0.15
C LEU A 56 -12.48 -0.97 -0.94
N THR A 57 -12.61 -2.31 -0.96
CA THR A 57 -13.71 -3.02 -1.62
C THR A 57 -15.04 -2.75 -0.90
N GLU A 58 -15.05 -2.84 0.43
CA GLU A 58 -16.25 -2.60 1.26
C GLU A 58 -16.72 -1.13 1.19
N SER A 59 -15.78 -0.19 1.10
CA SER A 59 -16.08 1.24 0.98
C SER A 59 -16.47 1.67 -0.44
N ASN A 60 -16.40 0.78 -1.44
CA ASN A 60 -16.74 1.10 -2.81
C ASN A 60 -18.13 0.51 -3.15
N PRO A 61 -19.22 1.29 -2.99
CA PRO A 61 -20.55 0.85 -3.37
C PRO A 61 -20.63 0.83 -4.90
N ARG A 62 -20.20 -0.27 -5.50
CA ARG A 62 -20.63 -0.61 -6.85
C ARG A 62 -22.00 -1.27 -6.80
#